data_AF-A0A929YC06-F1
#
_entry.id   AF-A0A929YC06-F1
#
_cell.length_a   1.000
_cell.length_b   1.000
_cell.length_c   1.000
_cell.angle_alpha   90.00
_cell.angle_beta   90.00
_cell.angle_gamma   90.00
#
_symmetry.space_group_name_H-M   'P 1'
#
loop_
_entity.id
_entity.type
_entity.pdbx_description
1 polymer ?
#
loop_
_entity_poly.entity_id
_entity_poly.type
_entity_poly.pdbx_seq_one_letter_code
_entity_poly.pdbx_strand_id
1 'polypeptide(L)'
;MRFLKERIGKMLEYLRAQIYPLSVPVTSFRMLQSEERFRDIANLDTSSWQELKRDEIWGGHREYYWFETVVTLPDAFEGKSAAFEVKTGREDAWDAPNPQFSIFVNGKRVQGLDVNHREIILSECAKKGETFRIVMSAFTGDQNFHLFLDANLKVLDRKTEKYYYDLAVPYDTARLLDPESDAYIKTIQALNDSLNLLDDRREGSEDYYRSLEKAQEFITKNFYEKYGDPDKEPVICCIGHTHIDCAWLWTLRVTEDKAVRSFSTVLELMKRYPEYRFMSSQPQLYVYVKKNAPEVYEEIKKRVQEGRWEVEGGMWVEADCNLASGEGLTRQFLYGKRFFREEFGKDNEILWLPDVFGYSAALPQIMKLCGIRYFMTTKISWNETNKMPCDTFLWEGLDGTRTLTHFVPTREYHKAAEENGTQTEHYTTYNADLIPTQMKGAWERYSNKDLNQEVLCSFGYGAGGGGATAEMLENE
;
A
#
# COMPACT_ATOMS: atom_id res chain seq x y z
N MET A 1 14.93 -14.73 -30.75
CA MET A 1 14.26 -13.67 -29.95
C MET A 1 12.73 -13.64 -30.07
N ARG A 2 12.12 -13.96 -31.23
CA ARG A 2 10.68 -13.73 -31.50
C ARG A 2 9.65 -14.37 -30.56
N PHE A 3 10.05 -15.30 -29.67
CA PHE A 3 9.17 -15.95 -28.69
C PHE A 3 9.71 -15.91 -27.25
N LEU A 4 10.85 -15.22 -27.02
CA LEU A 4 11.48 -15.22 -25.68
C LEU A 4 10.63 -14.46 -24.67
N LYS A 5 10.08 -13.31 -25.07
CA LYS A 5 9.17 -12.52 -24.26
C LYS A 5 7.96 -13.35 -23.81
N GLU A 6 7.30 -14.02 -24.75
CA GLU A 6 6.12 -14.84 -24.48
C GLU A 6 6.46 -16.04 -23.59
N ARG A 7 7.61 -16.69 -23.81
CA ARG A 7 8.13 -17.74 -22.93
C ARG A 7 8.30 -17.22 -21.50
N ILE A 8 8.99 -16.09 -21.31
CA ILE A 8 9.24 -15.52 -19.98
C ILE A 8 7.91 -15.22 -19.28
N GLY A 9 6.96 -14.58 -19.98
CA GLY A 9 5.63 -14.32 -19.44
C GLY A 9 4.93 -15.59 -18.94
N LYS A 10 5.00 -16.69 -19.70
CA LYS A 10 4.43 -17.98 -19.28
C LYS A 10 5.15 -18.60 -18.09
N MET A 11 6.47 -18.48 -18.02
CA MET A 11 7.25 -18.93 -16.86
C MET A 11 6.91 -18.12 -15.60
N LEU A 12 6.67 -16.81 -15.74
CA LEU A 12 6.25 -15.96 -14.61
C LEU A 12 4.85 -16.34 -14.10
N GLU A 13 3.89 -16.61 -14.99
CA GLU A 13 2.56 -17.14 -14.59
C GLU A 13 2.70 -18.44 -13.78
N TYR A 14 3.58 -19.34 -14.22
CA TYR A 14 3.88 -20.58 -13.52
C TYR A 14 4.56 -20.34 -12.16
N LEU A 15 5.62 -19.53 -12.11
CA LEU A 15 6.36 -19.22 -10.88
C LEU A 15 5.46 -18.55 -9.84
N ARG A 16 4.55 -17.66 -10.26
CA ARG A 16 3.58 -17.03 -9.36
C ARG A 16 2.71 -18.06 -8.64
N ALA A 17 2.32 -19.13 -9.30
CA ALA A 17 1.57 -20.23 -8.68
C ALA A 17 2.43 -21.03 -7.68
N GLN A 18 3.74 -21.13 -7.92
CA GLN A 18 4.68 -21.83 -7.04
C GLN A 18 5.08 -21.04 -5.79
N ILE A 19 4.75 -19.74 -5.69
CA ILE A 19 4.91 -18.96 -4.45
C ILE A 19 4.11 -19.58 -3.31
N TYR A 20 2.93 -20.14 -3.62
CA TYR A 20 2.04 -20.78 -2.66
C TYR A 20 1.81 -22.25 -3.00
N PRO A 21 2.82 -23.13 -2.82
CA PRO A 21 2.77 -24.50 -3.30
C PRO A 21 1.79 -25.39 -2.52
N LEU A 22 1.33 -24.94 -1.34
CA LEU A 22 0.36 -25.64 -0.51
C LEU A 22 -0.65 -24.65 0.06
N SER A 23 -1.93 -24.99 -0.05
CA SER A 23 -3.04 -24.25 0.54
C SER A 23 -4.01 -25.23 1.20
N VAL A 24 -4.35 -24.98 2.45
CA VAL A 24 -5.25 -25.81 3.27
C VAL A 24 -6.43 -24.97 3.74
N PRO A 25 -7.67 -25.39 3.45
CA PRO A 25 -8.87 -24.62 3.81
C PRO A 25 -9.11 -24.58 5.32
N VAL A 26 -9.46 -23.40 5.84
CA VAL A 26 -10.13 -23.28 7.15
C VAL A 26 -11.62 -23.53 6.94
N THR A 27 -12.19 -24.43 7.74
CA THR A 27 -13.52 -25.02 7.49
C THR A 27 -14.66 -24.32 8.21
N SER A 28 -14.39 -23.73 9.38
CA SER A 28 -15.41 -23.03 10.16
C SER A 28 -14.83 -21.92 11.02
N PHE A 29 -15.71 -20.98 11.33
CA PHE A 29 -15.50 -19.87 12.23
C PHE A 29 -16.63 -19.85 13.26
N ARG A 30 -16.35 -19.32 14.43
CA ARG A 30 -17.38 -18.78 15.31
C ARG A 30 -17.65 -17.33 14.90
N MET A 31 -18.90 -16.92 14.85
CA MET A 31 -19.36 -15.63 14.36
C MET A 31 -20.31 -14.96 15.36
N LEU A 32 -20.14 -13.65 15.53
CA LEU A 32 -21.05 -12.78 16.27
C LEU A 32 -21.29 -11.49 15.48
N GLN A 33 -22.54 -11.15 15.19
CA GLN A 33 -22.91 -9.82 14.73
C GLN A 33 -23.00 -8.88 15.94
N SER A 34 -22.12 -7.89 16.03
CA SER A 34 -22.10 -6.94 17.15
C SER A 34 -21.33 -5.67 16.81
N GLU A 35 -21.88 -4.53 17.18
CA GLU A 35 -21.19 -3.24 17.14
C GLU A 35 -20.25 -3.02 18.34
N GLU A 36 -20.17 -3.96 19.28
CA GLU A 36 -19.28 -3.83 20.43
C GLU A 36 -17.80 -3.84 20.00
N ARG A 37 -17.00 -2.94 20.57
CA ARG A 37 -15.54 -2.93 20.44
C ARG A 37 -14.92 -3.70 21.60
N PHE A 38 -14.68 -4.99 21.42
CA PHE A 38 -13.93 -5.78 22.41
C PHE A 38 -12.49 -5.27 22.53
N ARG A 39 -12.03 -5.09 23.77
CA ARG A 39 -10.66 -4.61 24.08
C ARG A 39 -9.73 -5.73 24.51
N ASP A 40 -10.22 -6.65 25.33
CA ASP A 40 -9.45 -7.82 25.78
C ASP A 40 -9.69 -9.01 24.84
N ILE A 41 -9.03 -8.98 23.69
CA ILE A 41 -9.17 -10.04 22.67
C ILE A 41 -8.51 -11.34 23.14
N ALA A 42 -7.49 -11.26 23.99
CA ALA A 42 -6.80 -12.43 24.51
C ALA A 42 -7.73 -13.33 25.34
N ASN A 43 -8.59 -12.72 26.18
CA ASN A 43 -9.50 -13.44 27.08
C ASN A 43 -10.97 -13.41 26.61
N LEU A 44 -11.23 -13.03 25.35
CA LEU A 44 -12.58 -12.96 24.81
C LEU A 44 -13.25 -14.35 24.82
N ASP A 45 -14.40 -14.49 25.46
CA ASP A 45 -15.20 -15.71 25.43
C ASP A 45 -16.07 -15.76 24.18
N THR A 46 -15.80 -16.74 23.31
CA THR A 46 -16.51 -16.95 22.04
C THR A 46 -17.43 -18.17 22.08
N SER A 47 -17.62 -18.81 23.24
CA SER A 47 -18.36 -20.07 23.37
C SER A 47 -19.84 -19.96 22.98
N SER A 48 -20.42 -18.76 23.09
CA SER A 48 -21.81 -18.46 22.73
C SER A 48 -22.02 -18.02 21.27
N TRP A 49 -20.94 -17.87 20.50
CA TRP A 49 -21.00 -17.38 19.13
C TRP A 49 -21.53 -18.46 18.19
N GLN A 50 -22.22 -18.03 17.14
CA GLN A 50 -22.81 -18.95 16.17
C GLN A 50 -21.72 -19.57 15.30
N GLU A 51 -21.86 -20.83 14.92
CA GLU A 51 -20.95 -21.42 13.93
C GLU A 51 -21.30 -20.88 12.54
N LEU A 52 -20.27 -20.45 11.81
CA LEU A 52 -20.30 -20.11 10.39
C LEU A 52 -19.41 -21.11 9.65
N LYS A 53 -20.00 -21.89 8.76
CA LYS A 53 -19.27 -22.81 7.88
C LYS A 53 -18.75 -22.07 6.66
N ARG A 54 -17.69 -22.60 6.05
CA ARG A 54 -17.02 -21.98 4.89
C ARG A 54 -17.94 -21.70 3.69
N ASP A 55 -18.94 -22.53 3.47
CA ASP A 55 -19.90 -22.43 2.36
C ASP A 55 -21.12 -21.55 2.68
N GLU A 56 -21.21 -21.03 3.90
CA GLU A 56 -22.25 -20.12 4.33
C GLU A 56 -21.88 -18.66 4.05
N ILE A 57 -22.90 -17.85 3.77
CA ILE A 57 -22.75 -16.43 3.51
C ILE A 57 -22.97 -15.62 4.78
N TRP A 58 -22.30 -14.48 4.84
CA TRP A 58 -22.52 -13.45 5.85
C TRP A 58 -22.62 -12.08 5.18
N GLY A 59 -22.89 -11.04 5.97
CA GLY A 59 -22.85 -9.66 5.52
C GLY A 59 -24.18 -8.93 5.67
N GLY A 60 -24.16 -7.68 5.25
CA GLY A 60 -25.25 -6.72 5.46
C GLY A 60 -24.83 -5.32 5.02
N HIS A 61 -25.60 -4.30 5.38
CA HIS A 61 -25.31 -2.92 5.03
C HIS A 61 -24.79 -2.14 6.24
N ARG A 62 -23.49 -1.83 6.23
CA ARG A 62 -22.78 -1.08 7.29
C ARG A 62 -22.85 -1.75 8.65
N GLU A 63 -22.74 -3.07 8.66
CA GLU A 63 -22.84 -3.90 9.85
C GLU A 63 -21.47 -4.34 10.36
N TYR A 64 -21.42 -4.76 11.63
CA TYR A 64 -20.20 -5.19 12.28
C TYR A 64 -20.31 -6.65 12.72
N TYR A 65 -19.26 -7.39 12.44
CA TYR A 65 -19.16 -8.81 12.75
C TYR A 65 -17.83 -9.09 13.45
N TRP A 66 -17.82 -10.16 14.22
CA TRP A 66 -16.63 -10.74 14.81
C TRP A 66 -16.55 -12.20 14.43
N PHE A 67 -15.34 -12.65 14.13
CA PHE A 67 -15.03 -14.03 13.77
C PHE A 67 -13.92 -14.57 14.65
N GLU A 68 -14.00 -15.84 15.01
CA GLU A 68 -12.94 -16.55 15.70
C GLU A 68 -12.73 -17.93 15.10
N THR A 69 -11.47 -18.32 14.96
CA THR A 69 -11.08 -19.69 14.63
C THR A 69 -9.78 -20.05 15.34
N VAL A 70 -9.57 -21.35 15.55
CA VAL A 70 -8.32 -21.89 16.08
C VAL A 70 -7.74 -22.82 15.04
N VAL A 71 -6.59 -22.45 14.51
CA VAL A 71 -5.92 -23.20 13.45
C VAL A 71 -4.68 -23.86 13.98
N THR A 72 -4.45 -25.13 13.62
CA THR A 72 -3.22 -25.84 13.91
C THR A 72 -2.51 -26.12 12.59
N LEU A 73 -1.23 -25.75 12.50
CA LEU A 73 -0.47 -25.93 11.27
C LEU A 73 -0.27 -27.43 10.97
N PRO A 74 -0.61 -27.90 9.77
CA PRO A 74 -0.35 -29.28 9.36
C PRO A 74 1.15 -29.59 9.31
N ASP A 75 1.53 -30.87 9.47
CA ASP A 75 2.92 -31.35 9.42
C ASP A 75 3.68 -30.88 8.15
N ALA A 76 2.97 -30.74 7.02
CA ALA A 76 3.56 -30.30 5.75
C ALA A 76 4.11 -28.85 5.76
N PHE A 77 3.80 -28.07 6.80
CA PHE A 77 4.27 -26.70 7.00
C PHE A 77 5.59 -26.64 7.78
N GLU A 78 6.04 -27.73 8.41
CA GLU A 78 7.24 -27.74 9.26
C GLU A 78 8.46 -27.13 8.55
N GLY A 79 9.08 -26.13 9.19
CA GLY A 79 10.25 -25.43 8.68
C GLY A 79 9.98 -24.41 7.56
N LYS A 80 8.71 -24.16 7.19
CA LYS A 80 8.32 -23.24 6.12
C LYS A 80 7.63 -21.98 6.67
N SER A 81 7.57 -20.91 5.87
CA SER A 81 6.75 -19.74 6.20
C SER A 81 5.27 -20.09 6.03
N ALA A 82 4.49 -19.84 7.07
CA ALA A 82 3.05 -20.09 7.13
C ALA A 82 2.30 -18.75 7.08
N ALA A 83 1.39 -18.62 6.13
CA ALA A 83 0.52 -17.48 5.96
C ALA A 83 -0.95 -17.85 6.15
N PHE A 84 -1.77 -16.87 6.53
CA PHE A 84 -3.21 -17.00 6.62
C PHE A 84 -3.86 -15.96 5.70
N GLU A 85 -4.56 -16.46 4.69
CA GLU A 85 -5.28 -15.65 3.70
C GLU A 85 -6.77 -15.61 4.03
N VAL A 86 -7.41 -14.45 3.80
CA VAL A 86 -8.86 -14.27 3.83
C VAL A 86 -9.32 -13.63 2.52
N LYS A 87 -10.38 -14.19 1.95
CA LYS A 87 -11.11 -13.66 0.79
C LYS A 87 -12.60 -13.55 1.11
N THR A 88 -13.23 -12.57 0.48
CA THR A 88 -14.65 -12.26 0.64
C THR A 88 -15.45 -12.32 -0.66
N GLY A 89 -14.77 -12.50 -1.80
CA GLY A 89 -15.39 -12.44 -3.14
C GLY A 89 -15.49 -11.02 -3.69
N ARG A 90 -14.73 -10.08 -3.10
CA ARG A 90 -14.70 -8.65 -3.45
C ARG A 90 -13.31 -8.18 -3.90
N GLU A 91 -12.39 -9.11 -4.18
CA GLU A 91 -10.97 -8.82 -4.40
C GLU A 91 -10.70 -7.91 -5.61
N ASP A 92 -11.58 -7.93 -6.61
CA ASP A 92 -11.47 -7.07 -7.81
C ASP A 92 -12.32 -5.79 -7.70
N ALA A 93 -12.90 -5.51 -6.53
CA ALA A 93 -13.77 -4.37 -6.30
C ALA A 93 -13.02 -3.24 -5.56
N TRP A 94 -13.53 -2.02 -5.68
CA TRP A 94 -12.94 -0.86 -5.01
C TRP A 94 -13.07 -0.97 -3.48
N ASP A 95 -12.00 -0.71 -2.73
CA ASP A 95 -11.94 -0.99 -1.29
C ASP A 95 -12.98 -0.23 -0.44
N ALA A 96 -13.23 1.05 -0.76
CA ALA A 96 -14.01 1.95 0.09
C ALA A 96 -15.40 1.42 0.51
N PRO A 97 -16.24 0.87 -0.41
CA PRO A 97 -17.52 0.26 -0.07
C PRO A 97 -17.44 -1.21 0.37
N ASN A 98 -16.27 -1.84 0.38
CA ASN A 98 -16.12 -3.28 0.58
C ASN A 98 -15.68 -3.66 2.00
N PRO A 99 -15.73 -4.96 2.36
CA PRO A 99 -15.48 -5.39 3.72
C PRO A 99 -14.05 -5.13 4.18
N GLN A 100 -13.91 -4.69 5.42
CA GLN A 100 -12.61 -4.38 6.03
C GLN A 100 -12.52 -4.98 7.42
N PHE A 101 -11.37 -5.56 7.75
CA PHE A 101 -11.15 -6.33 8.96
C PHE A 101 -9.98 -5.78 9.78
N SER A 102 -10.05 -5.92 11.10
CA SER A 102 -8.87 -5.95 11.98
C SER A 102 -8.61 -7.40 12.38
N ILE A 103 -7.40 -7.91 12.15
CA ILE A 103 -7.03 -9.27 12.54
C ILE A 103 -6.15 -9.27 13.80
N PHE A 104 -6.43 -10.22 14.69
CA PHE A 104 -5.72 -10.46 15.93
C PHE A 104 -5.25 -11.91 15.97
N VAL A 105 -3.99 -12.12 16.32
CA VAL A 105 -3.38 -13.45 16.48
C VAL A 105 -2.94 -13.60 17.93
N ASN A 106 -3.43 -14.63 18.60
CA ASN A 106 -3.16 -14.89 20.02
C ASN A 106 -3.42 -13.65 20.90
N GLY A 107 -4.51 -12.94 20.61
CA GLY A 107 -4.94 -11.73 21.35
C GLY A 107 -4.24 -10.44 20.96
N LYS A 108 -3.23 -10.47 20.09
CA LYS A 108 -2.49 -9.29 19.64
C LYS A 108 -2.95 -8.83 18.26
N ARG A 109 -3.21 -7.53 18.10
CA ARG A 109 -3.49 -6.94 16.79
C ARG A 109 -2.28 -7.08 15.89
N VAL A 110 -2.52 -7.51 14.64
CA VAL A 110 -1.45 -7.69 13.63
C VAL A 110 -1.58 -6.62 12.56
N GLN A 111 -2.65 -6.65 11.77
CA GLN A 111 -2.86 -5.70 10.66
C GLN A 111 -4.36 -5.53 10.34
N GLY A 112 -4.66 -4.66 9.37
CA GLY A 112 -5.94 -4.67 8.68
C GLY A 112 -5.98 -5.72 7.56
N LEU A 113 -7.16 -6.25 7.25
CA LEU A 113 -7.41 -6.97 6.01
C LEU A 113 -8.50 -6.28 5.20
N ASP A 114 -8.36 -6.31 3.89
CA ASP A 114 -9.26 -5.67 2.94
C ASP A 114 -9.10 -6.29 1.54
N VAL A 115 -9.67 -5.68 0.50
CA VAL A 115 -9.60 -6.23 -0.87
C VAL A 115 -8.16 -6.29 -1.42
N ASN A 116 -7.27 -5.43 -0.91
CA ASN A 116 -5.85 -5.33 -1.29
C ASN A 116 -4.94 -6.10 -0.31
N HIS A 117 -5.27 -6.10 0.98
CA HIS A 117 -4.52 -6.76 2.05
C HIS A 117 -5.23 -8.02 2.51
N ARG A 118 -4.85 -9.16 1.96
CA ARG A 118 -5.59 -10.41 2.17
C ARG A 118 -4.87 -11.43 3.03
N GLU A 119 -3.63 -11.17 3.41
CA GLU A 119 -2.75 -12.16 3.99
C GLU A 119 -1.94 -11.62 5.17
N ILE A 120 -1.86 -12.41 6.25
CA ILE A 120 -0.85 -12.25 7.31
C ILE A 120 0.15 -13.41 7.31
N ILE A 121 1.36 -13.14 7.82
CA ILE A 121 2.32 -14.18 8.16
C ILE A 121 2.07 -14.62 9.60
N LEU A 122 1.78 -15.91 9.81
CA LEU A 122 1.62 -16.51 11.13
C LEU A 122 2.97 -16.91 11.74
N SER A 123 3.87 -17.44 10.90
CA SER A 123 5.21 -17.87 11.31
C SER A 123 6.14 -17.87 10.10
N GLU A 124 7.36 -17.34 10.25
CA GLU A 124 8.40 -17.47 9.21
C GLU A 124 9.09 -18.83 9.21
N CYS A 125 8.93 -19.61 10.28
CA CYS A 125 9.47 -20.96 10.40
C CYS A 125 8.52 -21.76 11.28
N ALA A 126 7.49 -22.33 10.64
CA ALA A 126 6.44 -23.05 11.32
C ALA A 126 6.96 -24.27 12.06
N LYS A 127 6.50 -24.45 13.30
CA LYS A 127 6.79 -25.63 14.10
C LYS A 127 5.65 -26.63 13.97
N LYS A 128 5.99 -27.92 13.99
CA LYS A 128 5.00 -28.99 13.97
C LYS A 128 4.02 -28.84 15.14
N GLY A 129 2.72 -28.86 14.83
CA GLY A 129 1.64 -28.74 15.81
C GLY A 129 1.47 -27.33 16.41
N GLU A 130 2.10 -26.31 15.83
CA GLU A 130 1.91 -24.92 16.27
C GLU A 130 0.46 -24.48 16.02
N THR A 131 -0.16 -23.90 17.06
CA THR A 131 -1.57 -23.50 17.05
C THR A 131 -1.70 -21.99 17.22
N PHE A 132 -2.59 -21.38 16.44
CA PHE A 132 -2.89 -19.96 16.48
C PHE A 132 -4.38 -19.76 16.71
N ARG A 133 -4.72 -18.92 17.70
CA ARG A 133 -6.07 -18.38 17.86
C ARG A 133 -6.18 -17.11 17.04
N ILE A 134 -7.06 -17.10 16.05
CA ILE A 134 -7.29 -15.97 15.16
C ILE A 134 -8.65 -15.37 15.46
N VAL A 135 -8.68 -14.07 15.75
CA VAL A 135 -9.90 -13.30 15.93
C VAL A 135 -9.91 -12.17 14.90
N MET A 136 -11.05 -11.91 14.27
CA MET A 136 -11.21 -10.81 13.32
C MET A 136 -12.43 -9.98 13.68
N SER A 137 -12.29 -8.66 13.67
CA SER A 137 -13.42 -7.72 13.66
C SER A 137 -13.61 -7.21 12.25
N ALA A 138 -14.83 -7.30 11.71
CA ALA A 138 -15.16 -6.95 10.34
C ALA A 138 -16.23 -5.87 10.28
N PHE A 139 -16.08 -4.95 9.33
CA PHE A 139 -17.13 -4.03 8.89
C PHE A 139 -17.55 -4.43 7.48
N THR A 140 -18.85 -4.59 7.22
CA THR A 140 -19.33 -5.12 5.94
C THR A 140 -19.21 -4.14 4.77
N GLY A 141 -19.10 -2.83 5.04
CA GLY A 141 -19.18 -1.82 3.99
C GLY A 141 -20.62 -1.63 3.46
N ASP A 142 -20.74 -1.12 2.24
CA ASP A 142 -22.02 -0.69 1.68
C ASP A 142 -22.67 -1.80 0.82
N GLN A 143 -23.86 -2.25 1.25
CA GLN A 143 -24.73 -3.17 0.50
C GLN A 143 -24.11 -4.56 0.24
N ASN A 144 -23.30 -5.07 1.16
CA ASN A 144 -22.63 -6.35 1.04
C ASN A 144 -23.40 -7.49 1.73
N PHE A 145 -24.56 -7.86 1.18
CA PHE A 145 -25.45 -8.87 1.78
C PHE A 145 -25.04 -10.34 1.53
N HIS A 146 -24.07 -10.58 0.64
CA HIS A 146 -23.68 -11.92 0.19
C HIS A 146 -22.16 -12.02 0.12
N LEU A 147 -21.51 -12.00 1.29
CA LEU A 147 -20.07 -12.16 1.42
C LEU A 147 -19.74 -13.61 1.78
N PHE A 148 -18.59 -14.07 1.29
CA PHE A 148 -17.97 -15.31 1.77
C PHE A 148 -16.92 -14.98 2.84
N LEU A 149 -16.60 -15.96 3.69
CA LEU A 149 -15.42 -15.90 4.55
C LEU A 149 -14.50 -17.06 4.17
N ASP A 150 -13.86 -16.93 3.00
CA ASP A 150 -12.97 -17.95 2.46
C ASP A 150 -11.55 -17.74 3.01
N ALA A 151 -11.21 -18.52 4.04
CA ALA A 151 -9.89 -18.46 4.65
C ALA A 151 -9.05 -19.72 4.41
N ASN A 152 -7.74 -19.54 4.22
CA ASN A 152 -6.81 -20.61 3.92
C ASN A 152 -5.49 -20.43 4.66
N LEU A 153 -4.93 -21.53 5.17
CA LEU A 153 -3.53 -21.61 5.56
C LEU A 153 -2.70 -21.89 4.32
N LYS A 154 -1.67 -21.07 4.07
CA LYS A 154 -0.79 -21.23 2.93
C LYS A 154 0.66 -21.38 3.35
N VAL A 155 1.39 -22.21 2.62
CA VAL A 155 2.85 -22.16 2.64
C VAL A 155 3.27 -21.03 1.73
N LEU A 156 4.09 -20.11 2.24
CA LEU A 156 4.74 -19.07 1.45
C LEU A 156 6.19 -19.47 1.17
N ASP A 157 6.51 -19.73 -0.09
CA ASP A 157 7.87 -20.02 -0.52
C ASP A 157 8.64 -18.73 -0.80
N ARG A 158 9.37 -18.25 0.22
CA ARG A 158 10.17 -17.02 0.15
C ARG A 158 11.25 -17.03 -0.94
N LYS A 159 11.83 -18.19 -1.25
CA LYS A 159 12.88 -18.28 -2.28
C LYS A 159 12.29 -18.09 -3.67
N THR A 160 11.15 -18.73 -3.89
CA THR A 160 10.41 -18.61 -5.15
C THR A 160 9.78 -17.23 -5.30
N GLU A 161 9.24 -16.64 -4.22
CA GLU A 161 8.72 -15.27 -4.18
C GLU A 161 9.80 -14.26 -4.62
N LYS A 162 10.98 -14.31 -4.00
CA LYS A 162 12.10 -13.44 -4.36
C LYS A 162 12.46 -13.57 -5.85
N TYR A 163 12.66 -14.80 -6.30
CA TYR A 163 13.06 -15.03 -7.70
C TYR A 163 11.98 -14.59 -8.68
N TYR A 164 10.70 -14.71 -8.32
CA TYR A 164 9.59 -14.22 -9.14
C TYR A 164 9.68 -12.70 -9.34
N TYR A 165 9.81 -11.90 -8.28
CA TYR A 165 9.87 -10.44 -8.39
C TYR A 165 11.15 -9.97 -9.10
N ASP A 166 12.30 -10.62 -8.83
CA ASP A 166 13.58 -10.36 -9.50
C ASP A 166 13.53 -10.63 -11.03
N LEU A 167 12.50 -11.33 -11.52
CA LEU A 167 12.24 -11.51 -12.94
C LEU A 167 11.07 -10.68 -13.46
N ALA A 168 9.99 -10.55 -12.69
CA ALA A 168 8.74 -9.91 -13.09
C ALA A 168 8.93 -8.41 -13.34
N VAL A 169 9.64 -7.71 -12.44
CA VAL A 169 9.85 -6.26 -12.54
C VAL A 169 10.72 -5.90 -13.75
N PRO A 170 11.86 -6.55 -14.01
CA PRO A 170 12.61 -6.31 -15.25
C PRO A 170 11.85 -6.73 -16.51
N TYR A 171 11.04 -7.78 -16.45
CA TYR A 171 10.21 -8.21 -17.58
C TYR A 171 9.18 -7.14 -17.96
N ASP A 172 8.45 -6.61 -16.97
CA ASP A 172 7.47 -5.54 -17.19
C ASP A 172 8.14 -4.22 -17.59
N THR A 173 9.33 -3.94 -17.07
CA THR A 173 10.16 -2.82 -17.55
C THR A 173 10.52 -2.99 -19.02
N ALA A 174 11.02 -4.17 -19.43
CA ALA A 174 11.38 -4.44 -20.81
C ALA A 174 10.18 -4.32 -21.76
N ARG A 175 8.97 -4.66 -21.32
CA ARG A 175 7.75 -4.50 -22.13
C ARG A 175 7.43 -3.06 -22.50
N LEU A 176 8.01 -2.09 -21.80
CA LEU A 176 7.85 -0.65 -22.06
C LEU A 176 8.98 -0.08 -22.93
N LEU A 177 10.00 -0.86 -23.25
CA LEU A 177 11.15 -0.43 -24.05
C LEU A 177 10.94 -0.74 -25.54
N ASP A 178 11.67 -0.04 -26.40
CA ASP A 178 11.78 -0.40 -27.81
C ASP A 178 12.40 -1.81 -27.94
N PRO A 179 11.74 -2.77 -28.62
CA PRO A 179 12.26 -4.12 -28.83
C PRO A 179 13.62 -4.20 -29.53
N GLU A 180 14.03 -3.16 -30.25
CA GLU A 180 15.33 -3.08 -30.92
C GLU A 180 16.41 -2.42 -30.04
N SER A 181 16.03 -1.88 -28.89
CA SER A 181 16.98 -1.26 -27.97
C SER A 181 17.90 -2.27 -27.28
N ASP A 182 19.14 -1.86 -27.07
CA ASP A 182 20.14 -2.61 -26.29
C ASP A 182 19.61 -3.04 -24.91
N ALA A 183 18.89 -2.14 -24.24
CA ALA A 183 18.33 -2.40 -22.91
C ALA A 183 17.29 -3.53 -22.96
N TYR A 184 16.35 -3.48 -23.91
CA TYR A 184 15.37 -4.55 -24.11
C TYR A 184 16.06 -5.90 -24.36
N ILE A 185 16.99 -5.93 -25.32
CA ILE A 185 17.66 -7.15 -25.74
C ILE A 185 18.42 -7.79 -24.57
N LYS A 186 19.19 -6.98 -23.83
CA LYS A 186 19.98 -7.44 -22.67
C LYS A 186 19.10 -7.94 -21.54
N THR A 187 18.01 -7.24 -21.22
CA THR A 187 17.06 -7.67 -20.18
C THR A 187 16.41 -9.01 -20.54
N ILE A 188 15.80 -9.11 -21.73
CA ILE A 188 15.12 -10.33 -22.16
C ILE A 188 16.07 -11.53 -22.23
N GLN A 189 17.31 -11.32 -22.67
CA GLN A 189 18.33 -12.38 -22.68
C GLN A 189 18.71 -12.82 -21.27
N ALA A 190 19.00 -11.89 -20.36
CA ALA A 190 19.37 -12.22 -18.98
C ALA A 190 18.25 -12.99 -18.25
N LEU A 191 17.00 -12.55 -18.40
CA LEU A 191 15.84 -13.24 -17.83
C LEU A 191 15.67 -14.65 -18.41
N ASN A 192 15.78 -14.80 -19.73
CA ASN A 192 15.68 -16.09 -20.40
C ASN A 192 16.77 -17.06 -19.94
N ASP A 193 18.00 -16.59 -19.84
CA ASP A 193 19.17 -17.41 -19.50
C ASP A 193 19.13 -17.83 -18.03
N SER A 194 18.67 -16.94 -17.14
CA SER A 194 18.33 -17.29 -15.76
C SER A 194 17.29 -18.40 -15.70
N LEU A 195 16.18 -18.25 -16.41
CA LEU A 195 15.10 -19.25 -16.47
C LEU A 195 15.54 -20.59 -17.07
N ASN A 196 16.58 -20.63 -17.92
CA ASN A 196 17.11 -21.90 -18.44
C ASN A 196 17.85 -22.72 -17.39
N LEU A 197 18.26 -22.11 -16.28
CA LEU A 197 18.94 -22.80 -15.19
C LEU A 197 17.96 -23.44 -14.21
N LEU A 198 16.70 -23.03 -14.22
CA LEU A 198 15.65 -23.56 -13.35
C LEU A 198 15.21 -24.95 -13.82
N ASP A 199 15.21 -25.91 -12.90
CA ASP A 199 14.70 -27.27 -13.09
C ASP A 199 13.32 -27.40 -12.45
N ASP A 200 12.29 -27.24 -13.26
CA ASP A 200 10.88 -27.23 -12.88
C ASP A 200 10.20 -28.61 -12.99
N ARG A 201 10.97 -29.69 -13.18
CA ARG A 201 10.40 -31.05 -13.36
C ARG A 201 9.80 -31.64 -12.09
N ARG A 202 10.22 -31.15 -10.92
CA ARG A 202 9.81 -31.62 -9.58
C ARG A 202 9.83 -30.46 -8.58
N GLU A 203 8.76 -29.71 -8.53
CA GLU A 203 8.59 -28.56 -7.64
C GLU A 203 8.75 -28.97 -6.17
N GLY A 204 9.36 -28.07 -5.38
CA GLY A 204 9.62 -28.32 -3.95
C GLY A 204 10.68 -29.38 -3.64
N SER A 205 11.31 -30.00 -4.65
CA SER A 205 12.42 -30.94 -4.46
C SER A 205 13.76 -30.22 -4.20
N GLU A 206 14.74 -30.95 -3.64
CA GLU A 206 16.10 -30.42 -3.49
C GLU A 206 16.73 -30.01 -4.82
N ASP A 207 16.42 -30.72 -5.91
CA ASP A 207 16.93 -30.40 -7.24
C ASP A 207 16.34 -29.07 -7.76
N TYR A 208 15.04 -28.85 -7.55
CA TYR A 208 14.38 -27.57 -7.84
C TYR A 208 15.05 -26.43 -7.09
N TYR A 209 15.20 -26.52 -5.76
CA TYR A 209 15.79 -25.43 -4.97
C TYR A 209 17.27 -25.18 -5.29
N ARG A 210 18.05 -26.22 -5.58
CA ARG A 210 19.45 -26.07 -6.03
C ARG A 210 19.54 -25.40 -7.39
N SER A 211 18.57 -25.62 -8.27
CA SER A 211 18.49 -24.96 -9.57
C SER A 211 18.01 -23.51 -9.46
N LEU A 212 17.05 -23.25 -8.57
CA LEU A 212 16.53 -21.92 -8.25
C LEU A 212 17.62 -21.02 -7.70
N GLU A 213 18.45 -21.52 -6.78
CA GLU A 213 19.59 -20.79 -6.23
C GLU A 213 20.58 -20.38 -7.33
N LYS A 214 20.91 -21.30 -8.25
CA LYS A 214 21.77 -20.97 -9.41
C LYS A 214 21.15 -19.94 -10.34
N ALA A 215 19.85 -20.03 -10.58
CA ALA A 215 19.12 -19.09 -11.41
C ALA A 215 19.09 -17.69 -10.76
N GLN A 216 18.81 -17.63 -9.45
CA GLN A 216 18.85 -16.42 -8.66
C GLN A 216 20.24 -15.76 -8.67
N GLU A 217 21.29 -16.52 -8.39
CA GLU A 217 22.68 -16.02 -8.46
C GLU A 217 23.01 -15.49 -9.86
N PHE A 218 22.53 -16.17 -10.91
CA PHE A 218 22.75 -15.74 -12.28
C PHE A 218 22.10 -14.39 -12.55
N ILE A 219 20.81 -14.20 -12.23
CA ILE A 219 20.12 -12.93 -12.53
C ILE A 219 20.70 -11.78 -11.68
N THR A 220 21.01 -12.03 -10.41
CA THR A 220 21.67 -11.03 -9.56
C THR A 220 22.98 -10.55 -10.18
N LYS A 221 23.87 -11.46 -10.57
CA LYS A 221 25.19 -11.10 -11.12
C LYS A 221 25.13 -10.53 -12.54
N ASN A 222 24.33 -11.14 -13.42
CA ASN A 222 24.37 -10.84 -14.86
C ASN A 222 23.39 -9.74 -15.28
N PHE A 223 22.46 -9.37 -14.41
CA PHE A 223 21.53 -8.26 -14.64
C PHE A 223 21.70 -7.16 -13.60
N TYR A 224 21.41 -7.43 -12.32
CA TYR A 224 21.38 -6.40 -11.28
C TYR A 224 22.77 -5.80 -11.00
N GLU A 225 23.80 -6.61 -10.73
CA GLU A 225 25.16 -6.09 -10.47
C GLU A 225 25.82 -5.50 -11.73
N LYS A 226 25.44 -5.99 -12.91
CA LYS A 226 26.08 -5.62 -14.18
C LYS A 226 25.48 -4.37 -14.81
N TYR A 227 24.16 -4.18 -14.69
CA TYR A 227 23.43 -3.10 -15.35
C TYR A 227 22.66 -2.21 -14.38
N GLY A 228 22.50 -2.61 -13.12
CA GLY A 228 21.96 -1.74 -12.07
C GLY A 228 22.93 -0.60 -11.80
N ASP A 229 22.38 0.61 -11.75
CA ASP A 229 23.13 1.83 -11.47
C ASP A 229 22.28 2.71 -10.55
N PRO A 230 22.58 2.73 -9.24
CA PRO A 230 21.80 3.49 -8.27
C PRO A 230 21.98 5.01 -8.42
N ASP A 231 23.03 5.46 -9.12
CA ASP A 231 23.33 6.88 -9.33
C ASP A 231 22.74 7.39 -10.66
N LYS A 232 21.96 6.56 -11.36
CA LYS A 232 21.41 6.90 -12.66
C LYS A 232 20.18 7.77 -12.54
N GLU A 233 20.25 8.96 -13.14
CA GLU A 233 19.10 9.83 -13.31
C GLU A 233 18.26 9.44 -14.56
N PRO A 234 16.95 9.71 -14.56
CA PRO A 234 16.15 10.35 -13.48
C PRO A 234 15.82 9.39 -12.33
N VAL A 235 15.56 9.95 -11.15
CA VAL A 235 15.17 9.23 -9.93
C VAL A 235 13.70 9.49 -9.61
N ILE A 236 12.97 8.41 -9.28
CA ILE A 236 11.63 8.51 -8.71
C ILE A 236 11.75 8.35 -7.19
N CYS A 237 11.40 9.40 -6.44
CA CYS A 237 11.42 9.41 -4.99
C CYS A 237 10.09 8.89 -4.45
N CYS A 238 10.08 7.65 -3.97
CA CYS A 238 8.87 6.96 -3.54
C CYS A 238 8.61 7.14 -2.03
N ILE A 239 7.36 7.39 -1.65
CA ILE A 239 6.92 7.42 -0.26
C ILE A 239 5.58 6.69 -0.11
N GLY A 240 5.51 5.77 0.85
CA GLY A 240 4.26 5.11 1.18
C GLY A 240 3.29 6.11 1.78
N HIS A 241 2.05 6.10 1.33
CA HIS A 241 1.00 6.98 1.81
C HIS A 241 -0.34 6.24 1.88
N THR A 242 -1.21 6.70 2.78
CA THR A 242 -2.61 6.28 2.79
C THR A 242 -3.48 7.48 3.07
N HIS A 243 -4.14 7.96 2.03
CA HIS A 243 -5.10 9.05 2.18
C HIS A 243 -6.39 8.51 2.80
N ILE A 244 -6.81 9.07 3.93
CA ILE A 244 -8.05 8.68 4.62
C ILE A 244 -8.94 9.90 4.79
N ASP A 245 -10.01 9.96 4.00
CA ASP A 245 -11.09 10.92 4.23
C ASP A 245 -11.67 10.75 5.63
N CYS A 246 -11.63 11.82 6.41
CA CYS A 246 -12.16 11.78 7.77
C CYS A 246 -13.66 11.47 7.77
N ALA A 247 -14.40 11.98 6.78
CA ALA A 247 -15.79 11.62 6.52
C ALA A 247 -16.11 11.85 5.05
N TRP A 248 -16.47 10.79 4.33
CA TRP A 248 -16.89 10.86 2.93
C TRP A 248 -18.09 9.94 2.68
N LEU A 249 -17.86 8.70 2.29
CA LEU A 249 -18.92 7.69 2.12
C LEU A 249 -19.31 7.01 3.43
N TRP A 250 -18.48 7.16 4.47
CA TRP A 250 -18.64 6.53 5.78
C TRP A 250 -18.68 7.55 6.92
N THR A 251 -19.11 7.09 8.10
CA THR A 251 -19.19 7.91 9.31
C THR A 251 -17.83 8.02 10.01
N LEU A 252 -17.65 9.02 10.88
CA LEU A 252 -16.44 9.19 11.69
C LEU A 252 -16.07 7.92 12.49
N ARG A 253 -17.08 7.15 12.94
CA ARG A 253 -16.85 5.88 13.64
C ARG A 253 -16.08 4.89 12.78
N VAL A 254 -16.42 4.79 11.49
CA VAL A 254 -15.74 3.90 10.55
C VAL A 254 -14.31 4.41 10.29
N THR A 255 -14.11 5.73 10.18
CA THR A 255 -12.78 6.34 10.03
C THR A 255 -11.87 6.02 11.20
N GLU A 256 -12.40 6.07 12.43
CA GLU A 256 -11.65 5.69 13.63
C GLU A 256 -11.06 4.27 13.49
N ASP A 257 -11.82 3.33 12.94
CA ASP A 257 -11.39 1.95 12.73
C ASP A 257 -10.48 1.81 11.48
N LYS A 258 -10.75 2.57 10.40
CA LYS A 258 -9.89 2.65 9.19
C LYS A 258 -8.48 3.12 9.51
N ALA A 259 -8.35 4.14 10.35
CA ALA A 259 -7.05 4.67 10.78
C ALA A 259 -6.25 3.60 11.54
N VAL A 260 -6.88 2.90 12.48
CA VAL A 260 -6.23 1.82 13.24
C VAL A 260 -5.82 0.67 12.32
N ARG A 261 -6.69 0.22 11.42
CA ARG A 261 -6.39 -0.87 10.46
C ARG A 261 -5.21 -0.51 9.57
N SER A 262 -5.28 0.62 8.88
CA SER A 262 -4.28 1.06 7.90
C SER A 262 -2.91 1.26 8.57
N PHE A 263 -2.88 1.91 9.74
CA PHE A 263 -1.61 2.12 10.43
C PHE A 263 -1.02 0.83 11.00
N SER A 264 -1.86 -0.13 11.42
CA SER A 264 -1.38 -1.46 11.82
C SER A 264 -0.76 -2.20 10.65
N THR A 265 -1.37 -2.14 9.46
CA THR A 265 -0.83 -2.72 8.22
C THR A 265 0.51 -2.11 7.85
N VAL A 266 0.63 -0.78 7.87
CA VAL A 266 1.90 -0.08 7.61
C VAL A 266 2.99 -0.52 8.58
N LEU A 267 2.68 -0.60 9.87
CA LEU A 267 3.64 -1.06 10.88
C LEU A 267 4.06 -2.52 10.67
N GLU A 268 3.14 -3.39 10.25
CA GLU A 268 3.46 -4.78 9.93
C GLU A 268 4.40 -4.87 8.73
N LEU A 269 4.14 -4.10 7.67
CA LEU A 269 5.03 -3.99 6.51
C LEU A 269 6.40 -3.44 6.90
N MET A 270 6.48 -2.44 7.79
CA MET A 270 7.76 -1.91 8.28
C MET A 270 8.62 -2.94 9.03
N LYS A 271 8.01 -3.99 9.62
CA LYS A 271 8.77 -5.09 10.23
C LYS A 271 9.38 -6.00 9.17
N ARG A 272 8.68 -6.19 8.05
CA ARG A 272 9.07 -7.08 6.94
C ARG A 272 10.05 -6.41 5.98
N TYR A 273 9.88 -5.12 5.72
CA TYR A 273 10.62 -4.32 4.75
C TYR A 273 11.35 -3.18 5.50
N PRO A 274 12.62 -3.34 5.91
CA PRO A 274 13.36 -2.36 6.70
C PRO A 274 13.59 -1.00 6.03
N GLU A 275 13.65 -0.99 4.70
CA GLU A 275 13.81 0.19 3.84
C GLU A 275 12.53 1.01 3.71
N TYR A 276 11.36 0.40 3.94
CA TYR A 276 10.07 1.04 3.75
C TYR A 276 9.93 2.31 4.60
N ARG A 277 9.60 3.40 3.92
CA ARG A 277 9.25 4.71 4.48
C ARG A 277 7.78 5.04 4.20
N PHE A 278 7.12 5.61 5.20
CA PHE A 278 5.72 5.98 5.11
C PHE A 278 5.49 7.38 5.66
N MET A 279 4.51 8.09 5.12
CA MET A 279 4.08 9.40 5.60
C MET A 279 2.56 9.47 5.77
N SER A 280 2.09 10.06 6.88
CA SER A 280 0.66 10.41 7.07
C SER A 280 0.46 11.83 7.57
N SER A 281 -0.50 12.51 6.93
CA SER A 281 -0.68 13.97 6.89
C SER A 281 -1.56 14.56 8.00
N GLN A 282 -2.47 13.77 8.58
CA GLN A 282 -3.61 14.29 9.36
C GLN A 282 -3.49 13.96 10.87
N PRO A 283 -3.19 14.94 11.74
CA PRO A 283 -3.30 14.84 13.21
C PRO A 283 -4.55 14.14 13.73
N GLN A 284 -5.71 14.42 13.11
CA GLN A 284 -6.98 13.82 13.52
C GLN A 284 -6.98 12.29 13.50
N LEU A 285 -6.26 11.66 12.55
CA LEU A 285 -6.15 10.20 12.45
C LEU A 285 -5.32 9.63 13.60
N TYR A 286 -4.21 10.30 13.95
CA TYR A 286 -3.38 9.92 15.09
C TYR A 286 -4.16 10.01 16.42
N VAL A 287 -5.05 11.00 16.58
CA VAL A 287 -5.94 11.09 17.74
C VAL A 287 -6.85 9.86 17.84
N TYR A 288 -7.40 9.39 16.72
CA TYR A 288 -8.22 8.17 16.70
C TYR A 288 -7.41 6.93 17.06
N VAL A 289 -6.20 6.78 16.52
CA VAL A 289 -5.33 5.65 16.84
C VAL A 289 -4.89 5.68 18.30
N LYS A 290 -4.47 6.83 18.83
CA LYS A 290 -4.11 7.01 20.25
C LYS A 290 -5.24 6.63 21.19
N LYS A 291 -6.49 6.91 20.82
CA LYS A 291 -7.69 6.57 21.60
C LYS A 291 -8.04 5.08 21.51
N ASN A 292 -8.03 4.51 20.31
CA ASN A 292 -8.63 3.19 20.04
C ASN A 292 -7.63 2.04 20.01
N ALA A 293 -6.34 2.32 19.78
CA ALA A 293 -5.25 1.35 19.80
C ALA A 293 -3.94 2.02 20.30
N PRO A 294 -3.84 2.34 21.60
CA PRO A 294 -2.65 2.99 22.18
C PRO A 294 -1.35 2.25 21.90
N GLU A 295 -1.38 0.92 21.81
CA GLU A 295 -0.23 0.08 21.47
C GLU A 295 0.29 0.33 20.05
N VAL A 296 -0.61 0.56 19.09
CA VAL A 296 -0.28 0.94 17.71
C VAL A 296 0.32 2.35 17.70
N TYR A 297 -0.25 3.26 18.49
CA TYR A 297 0.24 4.63 18.60
C TYR A 297 1.67 4.71 19.17
N GLU A 298 2.00 3.92 20.20
CA GLU A 298 3.35 3.86 20.73
C GLU A 298 4.35 3.26 19.74
N GLU A 299 3.94 2.28 18.93
CA GLU A 299 4.80 1.76 17.87
C GLU A 299 5.04 2.79 16.76
N ILE A 300 4.02 3.58 16.36
CA ILE A 300 4.17 4.72 15.45
C ILE A 300 5.23 5.69 15.99
N LYS A 301 5.17 6.05 17.28
CA LYS A 301 6.15 6.96 17.89
C LYS A 301 7.58 6.44 17.78
N LYS A 302 7.80 5.12 17.90
CA LYS A 302 9.13 4.53 17.67
C LYS A 302 9.55 4.68 16.21
N ARG A 303 8.68 4.38 15.25
CA ARG A 303 8.99 4.52 13.81
C ARG A 303 9.24 5.97 13.40
N VAL A 304 8.60 6.93 14.07
CA VAL A 304 8.89 8.36 13.90
C VAL A 304 10.28 8.73 14.44
N GLN A 305 10.67 8.18 15.60
CA GLN A 305 12.03 8.38 16.14
C GLN A 305 13.11 7.75 15.27
N GLU A 306 12.82 6.59 14.66
CA GLU A 306 13.68 5.91 13.68
C GLU A 306 13.77 6.67 12.34
N GLY A 307 12.88 7.62 12.08
CA GLY A 307 12.82 8.36 10.81
C GLY A 307 12.20 7.57 9.65
N ARG A 308 11.51 6.47 9.95
CA ARG A 308 10.84 5.62 8.95
C ARG A 308 9.36 5.98 8.75
N TRP A 309 8.77 6.61 9.77
CA TRP A 309 7.42 7.17 9.71
C TRP A 309 7.51 8.70 9.77
N GLU A 310 7.14 9.35 8.68
CA GLU A 310 7.12 10.80 8.56
C GLU A 310 5.76 11.36 9.01
N VAL A 311 5.82 12.31 9.94
CA VAL A 311 4.66 13.02 10.50
C VAL A 311 4.62 14.42 9.91
N GLU A 312 4.10 14.54 8.69
CA GLU A 312 4.16 15.77 7.88
C GLU A 312 2.76 16.27 7.47
N GLY A 313 2.64 17.33 6.67
CA GLY A 313 1.37 17.78 6.06
C GLY A 313 0.83 19.11 6.62
N GLY A 314 1.23 19.49 7.83
CA GLY A 314 1.09 20.84 8.39
C GLY A 314 -0.30 21.23 8.91
N MET A 315 -1.39 20.80 8.28
CA MET A 315 -2.76 21.08 8.72
C MET A 315 -3.31 20.01 9.68
N TRP A 316 -4.39 20.31 10.41
CA TRP A 316 -5.04 19.35 11.33
C TRP A 316 -5.82 18.25 10.59
N VAL A 317 -6.48 18.63 9.50
CA VAL A 317 -7.02 17.74 8.46
C VAL A 317 -6.60 18.27 7.09
N GLU A 318 -6.73 17.47 6.05
CA GLU A 318 -6.57 17.93 4.67
C GLU A 318 -7.78 18.81 4.26
N ALA A 319 -7.76 20.07 4.70
CA ALA A 319 -8.92 20.95 4.66
C ALA A 319 -9.17 21.55 3.27
N ASP A 320 -10.46 21.76 2.94
CA ASP A 320 -10.83 22.56 1.77
C ASP A 320 -10.29 23.99 1.86
N CYS A 321 -9.77 24.47 0.74
CA CYS A 321 -9.06 25.75 0.65
C CYS A 321 -9.89 26.87 0.01
N ASN A 322 -11.15 26.64 -0.33
CA ASN A 322 -12.03 27.63 -0.97
C ASN A 322 -13.10 28.16 -0.02
N LEU A 323 -13.74 27.27 0.73
CA LEU A 323 -14.84 27.59 1.63
C LEU A 323 -14.34 28.10 2.99
N ALA A 324 -13.19 27.62 3.44
CA ALA A 324 -12.61 28.02 4.71
C ALA A 324 -12.15 29.48 4.68
N SER A 325 -12.46 30.23 5.74
CA SER A 325 -11.91 31.58 5.92
C SER A 325 -10.41 31.53 6.16
N GLY A 326 -9.72 32.66 5.98
CA GLY A 326 -8.28 32.76 6.30
C GLY A 326 -7.96 32.40 7.76
N GLU A 327 -8.82 32.76 8.71
CA GLU A 327 -8.69 32.32 10.11
C GLU A 327 -8.87 30.80 10.22
N GLY A 328 -9.84 30.21 9.51
CA GLY A 328 -10.04 28.77 9.45
C GLY A 328 -8.79 28.02 8.99
N LEU A 329 -8.18 28.45 7.88
CA LEU A 329 -6.93 27.89 7.36
C LEU A 329 -5.76 28.09 8.33
N THR A 330 -5.66 29.27 8.95
CA THR A 330 -4.62 29.55 9.96
C THR A 330 -4.76 28.62 11.16
N ARG A 331 -5.98 28.32 11.61
CA ARG A 331 -6.24 27.38 12.70
C ARG A 331 -5.88 25.93 12.34
N GLN A 332 -6.06 25.54 11.09
CA GLN A 332 -5.62 24.22 10.61
C GLN A 332 -4.11 24.06 10.84
N PHE A 333 -3.30 25.04 10.44
CA PHE A 333 -1.85 25.02 10.68
C PHE A 333 -1.50 25.10 12.16
N LEU A 334 -2.13 26.02 12.90
CA LEU A 334 -1.84 26.22 14.32
C LEU A 334 -2.05 24.93 15.11
N TYR A 335 -3.19 24.26 14.92
CA TYR A 335 -3.50 23.03 15.64
C TYR A 335 -2.70 21.84 15.10
N GLY A 336 -2.50 21.74 13.79
CA GLY A 336 -1.75 20.65 13.19
C GLY A 336 -0.29 20.63 13.62
N LYS A 337 0.42 21.75 13.42
CA LYS A 337 1.83 21.89 13.84
C LYS A 337 1.99 21.73 15.35
N ARG A 338 1.06 22.26 16.16
CA ARG A 338 1.11 22.09 17.62
C ARG A 338 1.05 20.61 18.02
N PHE A 339 0.13 19.85 17.42
CA PHE A 339 0.00 18.43 17.70
C PHE A 339 1.28 17.66 17.38
N PHE A 340 1.84 17.85 16.17
CA PHE A 340 3.06 17.14 15.78
C PHE A 340 4.26 17.51 16.65
N ARG A 341 4.35 18.78 17.08
CA ARG A 341 5.39 19.23 18.01
C ARG A 341 5.23 18.61 19.39
N GLU A 342 4.02 18.60 19.95
CA GLU A 342 3.75 18.09 21.29
C GLU A 342 3.86 16.56 21.38
N GLU A 343 3.36 15.84 20.39
CA GLU A 343 3.30 14.37 20.43
C GLU A 343 4.58 13.70 19.90
N PHE A 344 5.25 14.31 18.91
CA PHE A 344 6.38 13.69 18.19
C PHE A 344 7.65 14.54 18.20
N GLY A 345 7.62 15.78 18.70
CA GLY A 345 8.78 16.67 18.67
C GLY A 345 9.18 17.11 17.27
N LYS A 346 8.25 17.07 16.30
CA LYS A 346 8.49 17.44 14.89
C LYS A 346 7.75 18.73 14.55
N ASP A 347 8.39 19.60 13.78
CA ASP A 347 7.74 20.77 13.19
C ASP A 347 7.65 20.58 11.67
N ASN A 348 6.48 20.88 11.11
CA ASN A 348 6.19 20.60 9.71
C ASN A 348 6.70 21.67 8.77
N GLU A 349 7.06 21.25 7.56
CA GLU A 349 7.60 22.13 6.52
C GLU A 349 6.83 22.05 5.20
N ILE A 350 5.97 21.05 5.03
CA ILE A 350 5.23 20.75 3.81
C ILE A 350 3.73 20.83 4.11
N LEU A 351 3.00 21.59 3.28
CA LEU A 351 1.56 21.44 3.18
C LEU A 351 1.25 20.31 2.20
N TRP A 352 0.67 19.23 2.68
CA TRP A 352 0.29 18.05 1.89
C TRP A 352 -1.23 18.03 1.69
N LEU A 353 -1.69 18.36 0.47
CA LEU A 353 -3.13 18.38 0.13
C LEU A 353 -3.37 17.70 -1.23
N PRO A 354 -3.17 16.37 -1.32
CA PRO A 354 -3.27 15.62 -2.57
C PRO A 354 -4.67 15.66 -3.18
N ASP A 355 -5.73 15.77 -2.37
CA ASP A 355 -7.12 15.57 -2.81
C ASP A 355 -8.07 16.76 -2.61
N VAL A 356 -7.53 17.98 -2.47
CA VAL A 356 -8.36 19.19 -2.24
C VAL A 356 -8.83 19.83 -3.55
N PHE A 357 -10.10 20.27 -3.59
CA PHE A 357 -10.77 20.74 -4.81
C PHE A 357 -10.52 22.23 -5.10
N GLY A 358 -9.25 22.58 -5.35
CA GLY A 358 -8.82 23.94 -5.67
C GLY A 358 -8.23 24.68 -4.47
N TYR A 359 -7.50 25.76 -4.75
CA TYR A 359 -6.62 26.40 -3.77
C TYR A 359 -6.76 27.93 -3.80
N SER A 360 -6.96 28.54 -2.64
CA SER A 360 -7.03 30.00 -2.52
C SER A 360 -5.70 30.67 -2.83
N ALA A 361 -5.74 31.79 -3.55
CA ALA A 361 -4.57 32.62 -3.88
C ALA A 361 -3.92 33.30 -2.65
N ALA A 362 -4.55 33.24 -1.47
CA ALA A 362 -3.97 33.69 -0.21
C ALA A 362 -3.10 32.63 0.47
N LEU A 363 -3.16 31.37 0.04
CA LEU A 363 -2.50 30.26 0.71
C LEU A 363 -0.98 30.41 0.78
N PRO A 364 -0.25 30.90 -0.25
CA PRO A 364 1.20 31.14 -0.13
C PRO A 364 1.57 32.06 1.03
N GLN A 365 0.82 33.15 1.22
CA GLN A 365 1.03 34.08 2.33
C GLN A 365 0.78 33.40 3.69
N ILE A 366 -0.35 32.68 3.82
CA ILE A 366 -0.72 31.98 5.05
C ILE A 366 0.35 30.93 5.41
N MET A 367 0.77 30.13 4.43
CA MET A 367 1.81 29.12 4.59
C MET A 367 3.11 29.71 5.12
N LYS A 368 3.60 30.79 4.50
CA LYS A 368 4.81 31.48 4.92
C LYS A 368 4.72 32.00 6.36
N LEU A 369 3.58 32.60 6.73
CA LEU A 369 3.34 33.08 8.10
C LEU A 369 3.27 31.93 9.12
N CYS A 370 2.83 30.74 8.70
CA CYS A 370 2.79 29.53 9.52
C CYS A 370 4.12 28.73 9.51
N GLY A 371 5.15 29.23 8.81
CA GLY A 371 6.45 28.55 8.70
C GLY A 371 6.44 27.29 7.84
N ILE A 372 5.50 27.17 6.90
CA ILE A 372 5.45 26.08 5.91
C ILE A 372 6.16 26.54 4.64
N ARG A 373 7.13 25.75 4.16
CA ARG A 373 8.06 26.13 3.08
C ARG A 373 7.67 25.56 1.72
N TYR A 374 7.01 24.40 1.73
CA TYR A 374 6.73 23.63 0.53
C TYR A 374 5.23 23.31 0.43
N PHE A 375 4.74 23.20 -0.80
CA PHE A 375 3.39 22.77 -1.10
C PHE A 375 3.40 21.54 -2.01
N MET A 376 2.59 20.54 -1.70
CA MET A 376 2.36 19.36 -2.53
C MET A 376 0.86 19.19 -2.80
N THR A 377 0.50 18.97 -4.07
CA THR A 377 -0.85 18.51 -4.47
C THR A 377 -0.83 17.58 -5.70
N THR A 378 -1.92 16.82 -5.89
CA THR A 378 -2.19 16.05 -7.11
C THR A 378 -3.44 16.54 -7.83
N LYS A 379 -4.49 16.93 -7.09
CA LYS A 379 -5.85 17.16 -7.62
C LYS A 379 -5.94 18.17 -8.76
N ILE A 380 -5.04 19.14 -8.79
CA ILE A 380 -5.00 20.15 -9.84
C ILE A 380 -4.65 19.57 -11.23
N SER A 381 -4.07 18.38 -11.29
CA SER A 381 -3.83 17.65 -12.53
C SER A 381 -5.10 17.01 -13.12
N TRP A 382 -6.25 17.11 -12.46
CA TRP A 382 -7.53 16.51 -12.89
C TRP A 382 -8.41 17.50 -13.67
N ASN A 383 -7.84 18.59 -14.16
CA ASN A 383 -8.57 19.59 -14.93
C ASN A 383 -9.07 18.99 -16.26
N GLU A 384 -10.35 19.12 -16.58
CA GLU A 384 -10.93 18.57 -17.82
C GLU A 384 -10.36 19.25 -19.07
N THR A 385 -10.20 20.57 -19.03
CA THR A 385 -9.91 21.40 -20.21
C THR A 385 -8.44 21.73 -20.39
N ASN A 386 -7.70 21.96 -19.31
CA ASN A 386 -6.35 22.52 -19.37
C ASN A 386 -5.37 21.73 -18.51
N LYS A 387 -4.28 21.26 -19.12
CA LYS A 387 -3.11 20.79 -18.38
C LYS A 387 -2.40 22.01 -17.76
N MET A 388 -2.03 21.92 -16.47
CA MET A 388 -1.15 22.91 -15.84
C MET A 388 0.22 22.94 -16.54
N PRO A 389 0.80 24.12 -16.80
CA PRO A 389 2.01 24.24 -17.61
C PRO A 389 3.27 23.73 -16.91
N CYS A 390 3.27 23.67 -15.58
CA CYS A 390 4.40 23.27 -14.76
C CYS A 390 3.95 22.28 -13.67
N ASP A 391 4.86 21.40 -13.26
CA ASP A 391 4.70 20.49 -12.13
C ASP A 391 5.64 20.88 -10.97
N THR A 392 6.64 21.75 -11.18
CA THR A 392 7.46 22.33 -10.09
C THR A 392 7.73 23.80 -10.35
N PHE A 393 7.28 24.66 -9.43
CA PHE A 393 7.32 26.11 -9.63
C PHE A 393 7.19 26.87 -8.31
N LEU A 394 7.52 28.17 -8.35
CA LEU A 394 7.23 29.10 -7.26
C LEU A 394 5.81 29.64 -7.44
N TRP A 395 4.89 29.20 -6.58
CA TRP A 395 3.52 29.71 -6.55
C TRP A 395 3.47 31.06 -5.83
N GLU A 396 3.16 32.12 -6.59
CA GLU A 396 3.00 33.48 -6.07
C GLU A 396 1.56 33.75 -5.62
N GLY A 397 1.39 34.19 -4.37
CA GLY A 397 0.12 34.64 -3.81
C GLY A 397 -0.19 36.10 -4.14
N LEU A 398 -1.39 36.55 -3.75
CA LEU A 398 -1.89 37.90 -4.06
C LEU A 398 -0.99 39.06 -3.56
N ASP A 399 -0.21 38.81 -2.51
CA ASP A 399 0.70 39.78 -1.89
C ASP A 399 2.14 39.71 -2.43
N GLY A 400 2.41 38.85 -3.42
CA GLY A 400 3.74 38.58 -3.95
C GLY A 400 4.55 37.57 -3.13
N THR A 401 3.99 36.99 -2.06
CA THR A 401 4.64 35.88 -1.36
C THR A 401 4.74 34.65 -2.27
N ARG A 402 5.90 34.00 -2.31
CA ARG A 402 6.14 32.80 -3.12
C ARG A 402 6.42 31.58 -2.25
N THR A 403 5.85 30.44 -2.64
CA THR A 403 6.07 29.12 -2.02
C THR A 403 6.50 28.13 -3.10
N LEU A 404 7.47 27.26 -2.80
CA LEU A 404 7.85 26.19 -3.72
C LEU A 404 6.76 25.11 -3.73
N THR A 405 6.20 24.86 -4.91
CA THR A 405 5.08 23.94 -5.13
C THR A 405 5.50 22.81 -6.06
N HIS A 406 5.10 21.59 -5.73
CA HIS A 406 5.29 20.40 -6.54
C HIS A 406 3.96 19.68 -6.77
N PHE A 407 3.72 19.26 -8.01
CA PHE A 407 2.60 18.40 -8.38
C PHE A 407 3.09 16.98 -8.64
N VAL A 408 2.47 15.99 -7.99
CA VAL A 408 2.83 14.58 -8.20
C VAL A 408 2.52 14.19 -9.66
N PRO A 409 3.53 13.77 -10.46
CA PRO A 409 3.33 13.48 -11.86
C PRO A 409 2.91 12.03 -12.13
N THR A 410 2.81 11.18 -11.09
CA THR A 410 2.63 9.74 -11.25
C THR A 410 1.39 9.35 -12.03
N ARG A 411 1.60 8.51 -13.04
CA ARG A 411 0.57 7.92 -13.90
C ARG A 411 1.15 6.79 -14.73
N GLU A 412 0.30 5.96 -15.30
CA GLU A 412 0.72 4.96 -16.29
C GLU A 412 1.27 5.61 -17.58
N TYR A 413 2.29 4.96 -18.14
CA TYR A 413 2.98 5.34 -19.36
C TYR A 413 2.04 5.27 -20.58
N HIS A 414 1.96 6.35 -21.36
CA HIS A 414 1.06 6.47 -22.52
C HIS A 414 -0.43 6.13 -22.26
N LYS A 415 -0.92 6.20 -21.01
CA LYS A 415 -2.34 5.99 -20.72
C LYS A 415 -3.19 7.05 -21.43
N ALA A 416 -4.10 6.60 -22.29
CA ALA A 416 -5.05 7.47 -22.97
C ALA A 416 -6.10 8.01 -21.99
N ALA A 417 -6.81 9.06 -22.40
CA ALA A 417 -7.99 9.52 -21.66
C ALA A 417 -9.06 8.42 -21.61
N GLU A 418 -9.75 8.32 -20.48
CA GLU A 418 -10.87 7.37 -20.32
C GLU A 418 -12.10 7.88 -21.09
N GLU A 419 -12.62 7.06 -22.01
CA GLU A 419 -13.82 7.40 -22.77
C GLU A 419 -15.03 7.52 -21.83
N ASN A 420 -15.69 8.69 -21.83
CA ASN A 420 -16.77 9.05 -20.89
C ASN A 420 -16.35 9.05 -19.40
N GLY A 421 -15.05 9.09 -19.10
CA GLY A 421 -14.50 9.21 -17.76
C GLY A 421 -14.02 10.63 -17.43
N THR A 422 -13.52 10.81 -16.21
CA THR A 422 -12.90 12.08 -15.75
C THR A 422 -11.38 12.06 -15.86
N GLN A 423 -10.77 10.90 -16.17
CA GLN A 423 -9.33 10.77 -16.34
C GLN A 423 -8.91 11.23 -17.73
N THR A 424 -8.28 12.40 -17.80
CA THR A 424 -7.74 12.98 -19.03
C THR A 424 -6.35 12.42 -19.37
N GLU A 425 -5.83 12.79 -20.54
CA GLU A 425 -4.46 12.47 -20.95
C GLU A 425 -3.38 13.11 -20.07
N HIS A 426 -3.72 13.98 -19.12
CA HIS A 426 -2.78 14.61 -18.18
C HIS A 426 -3.09 14.32 -16.70
N TYR A 427 -4.07 13.45 -16.44
CA TYR A 427 -4.40 12.93 -15.11
C TYR A 427 -3.18 12.31 -14.40
N THR A 428 -3.11 12.50 -13.08
CA THR A 428 -2.08 11.93 -12.21
C THR A 428 -2.70 11.44 -10.90
N THR A 429 -2.04 10.53 -10.20
CA THR A 429 -2.54 9.90 -8.97
C THR A 429 -1.60 10.11 -7.79
N TYR A 430 -2.16 10.17 -6.58
CA TYR A 430 -1.44 10.09 -5.31
C TYR A 430 -1.52 8.69 -4.67
N ASN A 431 -2.28 7.78 -5.31
CA ASN A 431 -2.43 6.37 -4.96
C ASN A 431 -1.75 5.52 -6.04
N ALA A 432 -0.42 5.57 -6.13
CA ALA A 432 0.33 4.79 -7.11
C ALA A 432 0.44 3.31 -6.71
N ASP A 433 0.52 2.41 -7.69
CA ASP A 433 0.67 0.96 -7.49
C ASP A 433 2.15 0.48 -7.51
N LEU A 434 3.10 1.41 -7.51
CA LEU A 434 4.55 1.16 -7.61
C LEU A 434 4.92 0.09 -8.67
N ILE A 435 4.49 0.31 -9.92
CA ILE A 435 4.77 -0.59 -11.05
C ILE A 435 5.58 0.12 -12.14
N PRO A 436 6.36 -0.61 -12.99
CA PRO A 436 7.22 -0.01 -14.00
C PRO A 436 6.52 1.00 -14.94
N THR A 437 5.28 0.72 -15.34
CA THR A 437 4.51 1.64 -16.21
C THR A 437 4.22 2.96 -15.51
N GLN A 438 3.96 2.95 -14.20
CA GLN A 438 3.69 4.18 -13.46
C GLN A 438 4.97 4.97 -13.19
N MET A 439 6.11 4.30 -12.96
CA MET A 439 7.39 4.98 -12.77
C MET A 439 7.87 5.66 -14.05
N LYS A 440 7.81 4.95 -15.19
CA LYS A 440 8.14 5.52 -16.50
C LYS A 440 7.18 6.64 -16.89
N GLY A 441 5.88 6.45 -16.65
CA GLY A 441 4.85 7.45 -16.90
C GLY A 441 4.98 8.69 -16.02
N ALA A 442 5.40 8.55 -14.75
CA ALA A 442 5.69 9.68 -13.86
C ALA A 442 6.77 10.59 -14.45
N TRP A 443 7.91 10.03 -14.87
CA TRP A 443 8.97 10.82 -15.50
C TRP A 443 8.54 11.44 -16.82
N GLU A 444 7.86 10.69 -17.68
CA GLU A 444 7.37 11.22 -18.95
C GLU A 444 6.41 12.40 -18.73
N ARG A 445 5.47 12.26 -17.79
CA ARG A 445 4.46 13.27 -17.46
C ARG A 445 5.04 14.54 -16.86
N TYR A 446 6.15 14.44 -16.15
CA TYR A 446 6.79 15.58 -15.49
C TYR A 446 7.27 16.64 -16.52
N SER A 447 6.85 17.88 -16.33
CA SER A 447 7.00 18.94 -17.34
C SER A 447 8.32 19.71 -17.21
N ASN A 448 8.88 19.86 -16.00
CA ASN A 448 10.04 20.72 -15.74
C ASN A 448 11.37 19.95 -15.67
N LYS A 449 11.63 19.05 -16.65
CA LYS A 449 12.83 18.18 -16.69
C LYS A 449 14.16 18.94 -16.77
N ASP A 450 14.11 20.21 -17.17
CA ASP A 450 15.24 21.12 -17.19
C ASP A 450 15.61 21.66 -15.80
N LEU A 451 14.69 21.59 -14.83
CA LEU A 451 14.88 22.07 -13.46
C LEU A 451 15.28 20.96 -12.49
N ASN A 452 14.72 19.76 -12.62
CA ASN A 452 15.07 18.63 -11.77
C ASN A 452 14.98 17.29 -12.52
N GLN A 453 15.64 16.27 -11.96
CA GLN A 453 15.56 14.88 -12.41
C GLN A 453 15.07 13.95 -11.29
N GLU A 454 14.50 14.54 -10.24
CA GLU A 454 13.94 13.84 -9.08
C GLU A 454 12.46 14.18 -8.97
N VAL A 455 11.59 13.17 -9.02
CA VAL A 455 10.13 13.38 -8.96
C VAL A 455 9.49 12.52 -7.89
N LEU A 456 8.50 13.08 -7.20
CA LEU A 456 7.81 12.41 -6.10
C LEU A 456 6.80 11.38 -6.63
N CYS A 457 6.79 10.18 -6.04
CA CYS A 457 5.74 9.19 -6.18
C CYS A 457 5.17 8.84 -4.81
N SER A 458 3.91 9.20 -4.59
CA SER A 458 3.13 8.72 -3.44
C SER A 458 2.43 7.42 -3.83
N PHE A 459 2.68 6.35 -3.10
CA PHE A 459 2.15 5.01 -3.42
C PHE A 459 1.36 4.39 -2.28
N GLY A 460 0.46 3.48 -2.63
CA GLY A 460 -0.47 2.83 -1.72
C GLY A 460 -1.92 3.17 -1.99
N TYR A 461 -2.83 2.38 -1.41
CA TYR A 461 -4.26 2.60 -1.52
C TYR A 461 -4.73 3.68 -0.52
N GLY A 462 -5.51 4.63 -1.03
CA GLY A 462 -6.11 5.74 -0.30
C GLY A 462 -7.59 5.91 -0.63
N ALA A 463 -8.16 7.09 -0.34
CA ALA A 463 -9.60 7.38 -0.43
C ALA A 463 -10.44 6.38 0.37
N GLY A 464 -9.93 5.97 1.54
CA GLY A 464 -10.56 4.93 2.38
C GLY A 464 -9.63 4.13 3.28
N GLY A 465 -8.32 4.31 3.20
CA GLY A 465 -7.33 3.55 3.96
C GLY A 465 -6.73 2.38 3.17
N GLY A 466 -6.07 1.47 3.88
CA GLY A 466 -5.33 0.33 3.32
C GLY A 466 -3.83 0.61 3.32
N GLY A 467 -3.38 1.56 2.49
CA GLY A 467 -1.97 1.91 2.33
C GLY A 467 -1.24 1.03 1.32
N ALA A 468 0.09 1.04 1.36
CA ALA A 468 0.92 0.22 0.49
C ALA A 468 0.74 -1.28 0.75
N THR A 469 0.86 -2.11 -0.29
CA THR A 469 0.85 -3.57 -0.17
C THR A 469 2.27 -4.13 -0.15
N ALA A 470 2.43 -5.39 0.27
CA ALA A 470 3.70 -6.10 0.14
C ALA A 470 4.15 -6.18 -1.33
N GLU A 471 3.25 -6.43 -2.28
CA GLU A 471 3.56 -6.48 -3.72
C GLU A 471 4.12 -5.15 -4.24
N MET A 472 3.62 -4.00 -3.74
CA MET A 472 4.23 -2.70 -4.08
C MET A 472 5.67 -2.61 -3.58
N LEU A 473 5.96 -3.08 -2.36
CA LEU A 473 7.30 -3.02 -1.78
C LEU A 473 8.28 -4.01 -2.44
N GLU A 474 7.80 -5.15 -2.91
CA GLU A 474 8.62 -6.10 -3.69
C GLU A 474 8.97 -5.56 -5.10
N ASN A 475 8.25 -4.53 -5.58
CA ASN A 475 8.51 -3.91 -6.88
C ASN A 475 9.49 -2.72 -6.81
N GLU A 476 9.84 -2.24 -5.61
CA GLU A 476 10.79 -1.14 -5.38
C GLU A 476 12.22 -1.59 -5.71
#